data_AF-A0A149UKH4-F1
#
_entry.id   AF-A0A149UKH4-F1
#
_cell.length_a   1.000
_cell.length_b   1.000
_cell.length_c   1.000
_cell.angle_alpha   90.00
_cell.angle_beta   90.00
_cell.angle_gamma   90.00
#
_symmetry.space_group_name_H-M   'P 1'
#
loop_
_entity.id
_entity.type
_entity.pdbx_description
1 polymer ?
#
loop_
_entity_poly.entity_id
_entity_poly.type
_entity_poly.pdbx_seq_one_letter_code
_entity_poly.pdbx_strand_id
1 'polypeptide(L)'
;MPRPAPGAEAFHPAFARLLRACPSRTYALQAARLALLPPPEPEEVIARNGHALFLKLTPSLPTLHRERGAALEEAFRPLLLTATEYLETMPPLTLDMEPAAAQRIVQAYVAVHWARGAQAAAMSLYNAPV
;
A
#
# COMPACT_ATOMS: atom_id res chain seq x y z
N MET A 1 14.67 -16.40 -9.75
CA MET A 1 13.28 -15.92 -9.98
C MET A 1 12.79 -15.26 -8.71
N PRO A 2 12.28 -14.01 -8.74
CA PRO A 2 11.55 -13.46 -7.60
C PRO A 2 10.30 -14.32 -7.38
N ARG A 3 10.00 -14.66 -6.13
CA ARG A 3 8.76 -15.38 -5.80
C ARG A 3 7.58 -14.47 -6.18
N PRO A 4 6.53 -14.99 -6.84
CA PRO A 4 5.33 -14.18 -7.09
C PRO A 4 4.83 -13.63 -5.76
N ALA A 5 4.48 -12.35 -5.75
CA ALA A 5 4.01 -11.71 -4.54
C ALA A 5 2.75 -12.45 -4.05
N PRO A 6 2.63 -12.74 -2.75
CA PRO A 6 1.52 -13.53 -2.22
C PRO A 6 0.17 -12.90 -2.60
N GLY A 7 -0.79 -13.77 -2.93
CA GLY A 7 -2.17 -13.39 -3.20
C GLY A 7 -2.86 -12.86 -1.94
N ALA A 8 -4.00 -12.17 -2.12
CA ALA A 8 -4.74 -11.53 -1.03
C ALA A 8 -5.09 -12.48 0.14
N GLU A 9 -5.21 -13.78 -0.14
CA GLU A 9 -5.57 -14.83 0.82
C GLU A 9 -4.48 -15.12 1.86
N ALA A 10 -3.24 -14.71 1.62
CA ALA A 10 -2.13 -14.88 2.56
C ALA A 10 -2.07 -13.81 3.65
N PHE A 11 -2.98 -12.82 3.63
CA PHE A 11 -2.95 -11.67 4.53
C PHE A 11 -4.11 -11.70 5.53
N HIS A 12 -3.96 -10.92 6.60
CA HIS A 12 -5.06 -10.64 7.52
C HIS A 12 -6.30 -10.14 6.75
N PRO A 13 -7.54 -10.58 7.09
CA PRO A 13 -8.73 -10.30 6.30
C PRO A 13 -8.97 -8.81 5.99
N ALA A 14 -8.64 -7.93 6.93
CA ALA A 14 -8.74 -6.48 6.72
C ALA A 14 -7.83 -6.00 5.57
N PHE A 15 -6.59 -6.49 5.53
CA PHE A 15 -5.64 -6.15 4.47
C PHE A 15 -6.00 -6.81 3.14
N ALA A 16 -6.51 -8.04 3.18
CA ALA A 16 -7.03 -8.73 2.00
C ALA A 16 -8.18 -7.95 1.33
N ARG A 17 -9.10 -7.40 2.14
CA ARG A 17 -10.19 -6.53 1.64
C ARG A 17 -9.64 -5.27 0.96
N LEU A 18 -8.65 -4.64 1.57
CA LEU A 18 -7.97 -3.47 1.00
C LEU A 18 -7.33 -3.78 -0.36
N LEU A 19 -6.63 -4.91 -0.49
CA LEU A 19 -6.05 -5.32 -1.77
C LEU A 19 -7.11 -5.62 -2.84
N ARG A 20 -8.25 -6.20 -2.45
CA ARG A 20 -9.37 -6.47 -3.37
C ARG A 20 -10.10 -5.21 -3.82
N ALA A 21 -10.17 -4.20 -2.96
CA ALA A 21 -10.79 -2.91 -3.26
C ALA A 21 -9.87 -1.98 -4.06
N CYS A 22 -8.58 -2.33 -4.20
CA CYS A 22 -7.63 -1.54 -4.98
C CYS A 22 -8.10 -1.37 -6.43
N PRO A 23 -8.12 -0.13 -6.98
CA PRO A 23 -8.37 0.06 -8.40
C PRO A 23 -7.32 -0.67 -9.25
N SER A 24 -7.73 -1.17 -10.42
CA SER A 24 -6.79 -1.82 -11.33
C SER A 24 -5.79 -0.83 -11.92
N ARG A 25 -4.65 -1.33 -12.42
CA ARG A 25 -3.66 -0.49 -13.12
C ARG A 25 -4.28 0.31 -14.27
N THR A 26 -5.14 -0.31 -15.08
CA THR A 26 -5.83 0.38 -16.18
C THR A 26 -6.67 1.55 -15.67
N TYR A 27 -7.38 1.35 -14.55
CA TYR A 27 -8.19 2.37 -13.91
C TYR A 27 -7.34 3.54 -13.40
N ALA A 28 -6.21 3.23 -12.75
CA ALA A 28 -5.26 4.23 -12.26
C ALA A 28 -4.57 5.01 -13.39
N LEU A 29 -4.23 4.36 -14.51
CA LEU A 29 -3.65 5.03 -15.68
C LEU A 29 -4.64 6.00 -16.33
N GLN A 30 -5.90 5.60 -16.46
CA GLN A 30 -6.95 6.48 -16.97
C GLN A 30 -7.17 7.68 -16.04
N ALA A 31 -7.23 7.45 -14.73
CA ALA A 31 -7.35 8.52 -13.74
C ALA A 31 -6.14 9.49 -13.78
N ALA A 32 -4.91 8.97 -13.90
CA ALA A 32 -3.70 9.80 -14.01
C ALA A 32 -3.75 10.71 -15.25
N ARG A 33 -4.23 10.21 -16.38
CA ARG A 33 -4.43 11.01 -17.59
C ARG A 33 -5.45 12.14 -17.37
N LEU A 34 -6.58 11.86 -16.73
CA LEU A 34 -7.60 12.87 -16.42
C LEU A 34 -7.10 13.90 -15.40
N ALA A 35 -6.27 13.48 -14.45
CA ALA A 35 -5.64 14.34 -13.46
C ALA A 35 -4.45 15.16 -14.00
N LEU A 36 -4.06 14.99 -15.27
CA LEU A 36 -2.85 15.58 -15.87
C LEU A 36 -1.56 15.23 -15.10
N LEU A 37 -1.52 14.03 -14.52
CA LEU A 37 -0.37 13.50 -13.79
C LEU A 37 0.46 12.58 -14.70
N PRO A 38 1.77 12.40 -14.42
CA PRO A 38 2.51 11.32 -15.03
C PRO A 38 1.88 9.96 -14.68
N PRO A 39 2.02 8.94 -15.54
CA PRO A 39 1.51 7.61 -15.24
C PRO A 39 2.17 7.08 -13.96
N PRO A 40 1.40 6.47 -13.04
CA PRO A 40 1.98 5.85 -11.86
C PRO A 40 2.98 4.75 -12.24
N GLU A 41 4.04 4.66 -11.44
CA GLU A 41 5.05 3.61 -11.53
C GLU A 41 4.43 2.19 -11.52
N PRO A 42 5.15 1.16 -11.98
CA PRO A 42 4.74 -0.23 -11.83
C PRO A 42 4.46 -0.59 -10.36
N GLU A 43 3.50 -1.49 -10.12
CA GLU A 43 3.07 -1.88 -8.78
C GLU A 43 4.22 -2.42 -7.92
N GLU A 44 5.14 -3.15 -8.55
CA GLU A 44 6.34 -3.69 -7.91
C GLU A 44 7.29 -2.58 -7.47
N VAL A 45 7.36 -1.48 -8.23
CA VAL A 45 8.20 -0.32 -7.89
C VAL A 45 7.56 0.45 -6.74
N ILE A 46 6.25 0.72 -6.79
CA ILE A 46 5.53 1.38 -5.69
C ILE A 46 5.65 0.57 -4.40
N ALA A 47 5.45 -0.75 -4.48
CA ALA A 47 5.61 -1.65 -3.32
C ALA A 47 7.06 -1.68 -2.81
N ARG A 48 8.06 -1.69 -3.70
CA ARG A 48 9.47 -1.62 -3.26
C ARG A 48 9.78 -0.31 -2.55
N ASN A 49 9.21 0.81 -3.01
CA ASN A 49 9.36 2.10 -2.36
C ASN A 49 8.70 2.11 -0.97
N GLY A 50 7.52 1.49 -0.84
CA GLY A 50 6.82 1.34 0.45
C GLY A 50 7.60 0.48 1.44
N HIS A 51 8.15 -0.63 0.95
CA HIS A 51 9.06 -1.47 1.73
C HIS A 51 10.27 -0.67 2.23
N ALA A 52 10.97 0.00 1.32
CA ALA A 52 12.19 0.73 1.65
C ALA A 52 11.94 1.88 2.63
N LEU A 53 10.82 2.61 2.50
CA LEU A 53 10.53 3.66 3.46
C LEU A 53 10.15 3.08 4.82
N PHE A 54 9.36 2.00 4.87
CA PHE A 54 9.01 1.36 6.13
C PHE A 54 10.25 0.96 6.93
N LEU A 55 11.24 0.32 6.28
CA LEU A 55 12.51 -0.02 6.93
C LEU A 55 13.25 1.20 7.50
N LYS A 56 13.22 2.34 6.80
CA LYS A 56 13.87 3.58 7.28
C LYS A 56 13.16 4.17 8.49
N LEU A 57 11.83 4.03 8.57
CA LEU A 57 11.00 4.55 9.65
C LEU A 57 10.98 3.63 10.88
N THR A 58 11.47 2.39 10.76
CA THR A 58 11.51 1.42 11.86
C THR A 58 12.94 0.94 12.14
N PRO A 59 13.85 1.85 12.56
CA PRO A 59 15.29 1.56 12.63
C PRO A 59 15.68 0.61 13.78
N SER A 60 14.88 0.56 14.85
CA SER A 60 15.14 -0.31 16.01
C SER A 60 13.86 -1.05 16.39
N LEU A 61 14.03 -2.31 16.79
CA LEU A 61 12.93 -3.16 17.20
C LEU A 61 13.27 -3.90 18.49
N PRO A 62 12.28 -4.15 19.35
CA PRO A 62 12.45 -5.05 20.48
C PRO A 62 12.95 -6.43 20.08
N THR A 63 13.75 -7.03 20.96
CA THR A 63 14.21 -8.42 20.85
C THR A 63 13.09 -9.40 21.19
N LEU A 64 12.23 -9.03 22.14
CA LEU A 64 11.07 -9.84 22.52
C LEU A 64 10.04 -9.86 21.39
N HIS A 65 9.68 -11.07 20.97
CA HIS A 65 8.84 -11.31 19.80
C HIS A 65 7.47 -10.61 19.86
N ARG A 66 6.83 -10.61 21.03
CA ARG A 66 5.53 -9.95 21.24
C ARG A 66 5.64 -8.43 21.13
N GLU A 67 6.66 -7.84 21.74
CA GLU A 67 6.89 -6.39 21.74
C GLU A 67 7.29 -5.91 20.34
N ARG A 68 8.08 -6.71 19.62
CA ARG A 68 8.39 -6.48 18.21
C ARG A 68 7.12 -6.44 17.36
N GLY A 69 6.23 -7.42 17.53
CA GLY A 69 4.95 -7.44 16.84
C GLY A 69 4.13 -6.18 17.10
N ALA A 70 4.05 -5.74 18.36
CA ALA A 70 3.34 -4.52 18.73
C ALA A 70 3.94 -3.26 18.09
N ALA A 71 5.27 -3.10 18.13
CA ALA A 71 5.96 -1.96 17.53
C ALA A 71 5.76 -1.92 15.99
N LEU A 72 5.80 -3.07 15.33
CA LEU A 72 5.56 -3.18 13.89
C LEU A 72 4.11 -2.87 13.52
N GLU A 73 3.14 -3.33 14.32
CA GLU A 73 1.74 -3.01 14.12
C GLU A 73 1.48 -1.51 14.29
N GLU A 74 2.08 -0.89 15.32
CA GLU A 74 1.98 0.55 15.58
C GLU A 74 2.57 1.37 14.41
N ALA A 75 3.74 0.97 13.90
CA ALA A 75 4.36 1.63 12.75
C ALA A 75 3.56 1.43 11.45
N PHE A 76 2.90 0.27 11.27
CA PHE A 76 2.13 -0.04 10.07
C PHE A 76 0.73 0.57 10.06
N ARG A 77 0.11 0.73 11.23
CA ARG A 77 -1.29 1.17 11.37
C ARG A 77 -1.60 2.47 10.60
N PRO A 78 -0.78 3.54 10.64
CA PRO A 78 -1.06 4.75 9.87
C PRO A 78 -1.16 4.50 8.36
N LEU A 79 -0.29 3.64 7.80
CA LEU A 79 -0.29 3.31 6.38
C LEU A 79 -1.56 2.57 5.98
N LEU A 80 -2.01 1.65 6.84
CA LEU A 80 -3.25 0.92 6.66
C LEU A 80 -4.47 1.87 6.69
N LEU A 81 -4.51 2.79 7.66
CA LEU A 81 -5.59 3.76 7.80
C LEU A 81 -5.64 4.71 6.60
N THR A 82 -4.51 5.29 6.19
CA THR A 82 -4.46 6.19 5.02
C THR A 82 -4.90 5.49 3.74
N ALA A 83 -4.43 4.26 3.49
CA ALA A 83 -4.84 3.52 2.30
C ALA A 83 -6.33 3.16 2.33
N THR A 84 -6.88 2.88 3.52
CA THR A 84 -8.33 2.64 3.69
C THR A 84 -9.13 3.90 3.43
N GLU A 85 -8.75 5.04 4.04
CA GLU A 85 -9.41 6.33 3.85
C GLU A 85 -9.42 6.77 2.39
N TYR A 86 -8.30 6.60 1.68
CA TYR A 86 -8.25 6.92 0.25
C TYR A 86 -9.14 6.03 -0.60
N LEU A 87 -9.32 4.76 -0.23
CA LEU A 87 -10.26 3.86 -0.92
C LEU A 87 -11.72 4.22 -0.61
N GLU A 88 -12.05 4.52 0.65
CA GLU A 88 -13.41 4.87 1.07
C GLU A 88 -13.90 6.19 0.47
N THR A 89 -12.97 7.14 0.26
CA THR A 89 -13.26 8.45 -0.33
C THR A 89 -13.01 8.50 -1.84
N MET A 90 -12.62 7.38 -2.45
CA MET A 90 -12.35 7.30 -3.88
C MET A 90 -13.64 7.50 -4.68
N PRO A 91 -13.71 8.50 -5.58
CA PRO A 91 -14.84 8.65 -6.46
C PRO A 91 -14.85 7.55 -7.54
N PRO A 92 -16.02 7.21 -8.12
CA PRO A 92 -16.05 6.44 -9.34
C PRO A 92 -15.40 7.23 -10.48
N LEU A 93 -14.65 6.55 -11.33
CA LEU A 93 -14.06 7.09 -12.55
C LEU A 93 -15.14 7.44 -13.56
N THR A 94 -15.22 8.70 -13.93
CA THR A 94 -16.04 9.20 -15.05
C THR A 94 -15.18 10.03 -16.00
N LEU A 95 -15.62 10.19 -17.24
CA LEU A 95 -14.83 10.91 -18.27
C LEU A 95 -14.86 12.43 -18.09
N ASP A 96 -15.84 12.93 -17.35
CA ASP A 96 -16.14 14.34 -17.10
C ASP A 96 -15.75 14.80 -15.68
N MET A 97 -15.06 13.95 -14.91
CA MET A 97 -14.67 14.29 -13.54
C MET A 97 -13.57 15.35 -13.49
N GLU A 98 -13.61 16.17 -12.45
CA GLU A 98 -12.57 17.16 -12.17
C GLU A 98 -11.19 16.51 -11.94
N PRO A 99 -10.07 17.14 -12.38
CA PRO A 99 -8.73 16.59 -12.22
C PRO A 99 -8.37 16.21 -10.78
N ALA A 100 -8.82 17.01 -9.79
CA ALA A 100 -8.59 16.73 -8.37
C ALA A 100 -9.32 15.46 -7.89
N ALA A 101 -10.49 15.16 -8.45
CA ALA A 101 -11.21 13.92 -8.15
C ALA A 101 -10.50 12.72 -8.78
N ALA A 102 -9.99 12.86 -10.00
CA ALA A 102 -9.21 11.81 -10.66
C ALA A 102 -7.88 11.54 -9.91
N GLN A 103 -7.24 12.57 -9.37
CA GLN A 103 -6.05 12.43 -8.54
C GLN A 103 -6.29 11.55 -7.29
N ARG A 104 -7.48 11.60 -6.67
CA ARG A 104 -7.79 10.75 -5.50
C ARG A 104 -7.77 9.26 -5.84
N ILE A 105 -8.18 8.88 -7.06
CA ILE A 105 -8.08 7.49 -7.54
C ILE A 105 -6.61 7.06 -7.62
N VAL A 106 -5.74 7.94 -8.16
CA VAL A 106 -4.29 7.67 -8.25
C VAL A 106 -3.68 7.55 -6.85
N GLN A 107 -4.08 8.41 -5.91
CA GLN A 107 -3.62 8.36 -4.52
C GLN A 107 -4.04 7.06 -3.83
N ALA A 108 -5.28 6.62 -4.00
CA ALA A 108 -5.75 5.34 -3.47
C ALA A 108 -4.95 4.16 -4.03
N TYR A 109 -4.76 4.13 -5.35
CA TYR A 109 -3.93 3.11 -6.01
C TYR A 109 -2.51 3.06 -5.42
N VAL A 110 -1.82 4.19 -5.37
CA VAL A 110 -0.44 4.27 -4.87
C VAL A 110 -0.38 3.87 -3.39
N ALA A 111 -1.28 4.39 -2.54
CA ALA A 111 -1.28 4.11 -1.11
C ALA A 111 -1.46 2.61 -0.81
N VAL A 112 -2.33 1.92 -1.54
CA VAL A 112 -2.53 0.47 -1.38
C VAL A 112 -1.26 -0.31 -1.72
N HIS A 113 -0.63 -0.04 -2.86
CA HIS A 113 0.61 -0.73 -3.25
C HIS A 113 1.78 -0.40 -2.32
N TRP A 114 1.81 0.82 -1.80
CA TRP A 114 2.80 1.24 -0.82
C TRP A 114 2.62 0.53 0.53
N ALA A 115 1.37 0.42 1.01
CA ALA A 115 1.02 -0.36 2.19
C ALA A 115 1.35 -1.85 2.00
N ARG A 116 1.20 -2.42 0.79
CA ARG A 116 1.66 -3.77 0.47
C ARG A 116 3.16 -3.94 0.65
N GLY A 117 3.95 -2.97 0.20
CA GLY A 117 5.38 -2.91 0.43
C GLY A 117 5.76 -2.89 1.91
N ALA A 118 5.14 -1.98 2.66
CA ALA A 118 5.35 -1.82 4.09
C ALA A 118 4.95 -3.07 4.89
N GLN A 119 3.83 -3.72 4.54
CA GLN A 119 3.41 -4.96 5.16
C GLN A 119 4.44 -6.08 4.95
N ALA A 120 5.00 -6.19 3.74
CA ALA A 120 6.04 -7.17 3.45
C ALA A 120 7.33 -6.89 4.26
N ALA A 121 7.70 -5.61 4.42
CA ALA A 121 8.81 -5.21 5.28
C ALA A 121 8.54 -5.56 6.75
N ALA A 122 7.35 -5.24 7.26
CA ALA A 122 6.95 -5.56 8.62
C ALA A 122 7.02 -7.06 8.92
N MET A 123 6.51 -7.90 8.01
CA MET A 123 6.60 -9.37 8.17
C MET A 123 8.04 -9.88 8.08
N SER A 124 8.89 -9.26 7.27
CA SER A 124 10.31 -9.61 7.17
C SER A 124 11.03 -9.29 8.48
N LEU A 125 10.77 -8.13 9.07
CA LEU A 125 11.32 -7.70 10.36
C LEU A 125 10.80 -8.54 11.52
N TYR A 126 9.51 -8.89 11.51
CA TYR A 126 8.90 -9.73 12.55
C TYR A 126 9.57 -11.11 12.61
N ASN A 127 9.79 -11.73 11.46
CA ASN A 127 10.38 -13.06 11.31
C ASN A 127 11.93 -13.06 11.31
N ALA A 128 12.57 -11.88 11.40
CA ALA A 128 14.02 -11.80 11.42
C ALA A 128 14.58 -12.47 12.70
N PRO A 129 15.66 -13.26 12.58
CA PRO A 129 16.35 -13.79 13.75
C PRO A 129 16.84 -12.64 14.64
N VAL A 130 16.80 -12.88 15.95
CA VAL A 130 17.21 -11.92 16.99
C VAL A 130 18.66 -12.16 17.37
#